data_AF-A0A3N6NTZ7-F1
#
_entry.id   AF-A0A3N6NTZ7-F1
#
_cell.length_a   1.000
_cell.length_b   1.000
_cell.length_c   1.000
_cell.angle_alpha   90.00
_cell.angle_beta   90.00
_cell.angle_gamma   90.00
#
_symmetry.space_group_name_H-M   'P 1'
#
loop_
_entity.id
_entity.type
_entity.pdbx_description
1 polymer ?
#
loop_
_entity_poly.entity_id
_entity_poly.type
_entity_poly.pdbx_seq_one_letter_code
_entity_poly.pdbx_strand_id
1 'polypeptide(L)'
;AVAVEQIARGWKHHPETLPLLKQLAHSDNNWQVRFEAVRQIFRGWKHNPETLPLFKQLVQSDNDRFVRAVAVQQIVRGWKHYPEILPLLTQWIQLNSNWDVRIVAVQQIVRGWKRHPEILPLLTQLVQSDDDWQVKVGAVEQIVIGWKRRPETLPLLKQLAQSDDDWQVRSEALDQIAKGWKSHPECANCLSIGKISGSCFQPVANF
;
A
#
# COMPACT_ATOMS: atom_id res chain seq x y z
N ALA A 1 6.97 10.92 20.00
CA ALA A 1 6.99 9.45 19.81
C ALA A 1 7.52 8.69 21.04
N VAL A 2 8.79 8.86 21.45
CA VAL A 2 9.37 8.11 22.59
C VAL A 2 8.55 8.22 23.87
N ALA A 3 8.11 9.44 24.24
CA ALA A 3 7.26 9.63 25.42
C ALA A 3 5.93 8.85 25.35
N VAL A 4 5.30 8.78 24.18
CA VAL A 4 4.06 8.01 23.95
C VAL A 4 4.30 6.53 24.20
N GLU A 5 5.41 6.00 23.69
CA GLU A 5 5.79 4.60 23.91
C GLU A 5 6.08 4.30 25.38
N GLN A 6 6.82 5.18 26.07
CA GLN A 6 7.08 5.03 27.49
C GLN A 6 5.78 5.09 28.30
N ILE A 7 4.85 5.98 27.94
CA ILE A 7 3.56 6.07 28.62
C ILE A 7 2.76 4.78 28.47
N ALA A 8 2.64 4.29 27.23
CA ALA A 8 1.88 3.08 26.94
C ALA A 8 2.46 1.83 27.64
N ARG A 9 3.79 1.75 27.78
CA ARG A 9 4.47 0.62 28.45
C ARG A 9 4.44 0.75 29.96
N GLY A 10 4.78 1.91 30.51
CA GLY A 10 4.93 2.14 31.95
C GLY A 10 3.59 2.20 32.69
N TRP A 11 2.54 2.69 32.04
CA TRP A 11 1.21 2.87 32.66
C TRP A 11 0.11 2.08 31.96
N LYS A 12 0.41 0.92 31.37
CA LYS A 12 -0.56 0.10 30.62
C LYS A 12 -1.86 -0.18 31.37
N HIS A 13 -1.79 -0.36 32.69
CA HIS A 13 -2.94 -0.68 33.55
C HIS A 13 -3.60 0.55 34.17
N HIS A 14 -3.06 1.75 33.94
CA HIS A 14 -3.68 2.98 34.42
C HIS A 14 -4.90 3.32 33.54
N PRO A 15 -6.07 3.65 34.11
CA PRO A 15 -7.32 3.84 33.36
C PRO A 15 -7.22 4.96 32.31
N GLU A 16 -6.45 6.01 32.58
CA GLU A 16 -6.27 7.16 31.68
C GLU A 16 -5.33 6.92 30.49
N THR A 17 -4.61 5.80 30.46
CA THR A 17 -3.61 5.58 29.39
C THR A 17 -4.25 5.39 28.03
N LEU A 18 -5.31 4.58 27.93
CA LEU A 18 -6.00 4.40 26.64
C LEU A 18 -6.72 5.68 26.19
N PRO A 19 -7.50 6.39 27.03
CA PRO A 19 -8.06 7.70 26.68
C PRO A 19 -7.02 8.69 26.15
N LEU A 20 -5.88 8.83 26.83
CA LEU A 20 -4.79 9.71 26.40
C LEU A 20 -4.25 9.29 25.02
N LEU A 21 -3.98 7.99 24.82
CA LEU A 21 -3.47 7.51 23.54
C LEU A 21 -4.48 7.74 22.40
N LYS A 22 -5.79 7.58 22.65
CA LYS A 22 -6.85 7.86 21.67
C LYS A 22 -6.85 9.35 21.30
N GLN A 23 -6.76 10.24 22.29
CA GLN A 23 -6.67 11.68 22.07
C GLN A 23 -5.43 12.04 21.24
N LEU A 24 -4.27 11.49 21.60
CA LEU A 24 -3.02 11.70 20.86
C LEU A 24 -3.13 11.18 19.43
N ALA A 25 -3.72 10.00 19.21
CA ALA A 25 -3.92 9.45 17.88
C ALA A 25 -4.85 10.31 17.01
N HIS A 26 -5.82 11.01 17.60
CA HIS A 26 -6.82 11.78 16.86
C HIS A 26 -6.42 13.23 16.59
N SER A 27 -5.75 13.90 17.54
CA SER A 27 -5.67 15.37 17.55
C SER A 27 -4.28 15.95 17.75
N ASP A 28 -3.23 15.14 17.95
CA ASP A 28 -1.88 15.69 18.09
C ASP A 28 -1.40 16.30 16.75
N ASN A 29 -0.79 17.48 16.80
CA ASN A 29 -0.30 18.16 15.59
C ASN A 29 0.86 17.42 14.91
N ASN A 30 1.63 16.63 15.66
CA ASN A 30 2.77 15.89 15.13
C ASN A 30 2.35 14.49 14.67
N TRP A 31 2.44 14.24 13.36
CA TRP A 31 2.12 12.95 12.78
C TRP A 31 2.89 11.78 13.41
N GLN A 32 4.13 11.98 13.89
CA GLN A 32 4.92 10.94 14.55
C GLN A 32 4.33 10.55 15.91
N VAL A 33 3.70 11.50 16.60
CA VAL A 33 2.99 11.24 17.86
C VAL A 33 1.72 10.45 17.58
N ARG A 34 0.93 10.87 16.59
CA ARG A 34 -0.28 10.13 16.17
C ARG A 34 0.04 8.72 15.70
N PHE A 35 1.05 8.58 14.84
CA PHE A 35 1.56 7.30 14.35
C PHE A 35 1.96 6.37 15.50
N GLU A 36 2.73 6.88 16.47
CA GLU A 36 3.16 6.08 17.61
C GLU A 36 1.98 5.72 18.51
N ALA A 37 1.03 6.63 18.72
CA ALA A 37 -0.19 6.35 19.47
C ALA A 37 -0.98 5.20 18.84
N VAL A 38 -1.18 5.19 17.51
CA VAL A 38 -1.81 4.06 16.79
C VAL A 38 -1.08 2.74 17.04
N ARG A 39 0.26 2.72 16.97
CA ARG A 39 1.05 1.51 17.25
C ARG A 39 0.87 1.02 18.67
N GLN A 40 0.86 1.93 19.65
CA GLN A 40 0.71 1.58 21.06
C GLN A 40 -0.70 1.12 21.41
N ILE A 41 -1.74 1.78 20.87
CA ILE A 41 -3.13 1.35 21.00
C ILE A 41 -3.28 -0.08 20.48
N PHE A 42 -2.74 -0.39 19.30
CA PHE A 42 -2.79 -1.74 18.76
C PHE A 42 -2.10 -2.76 19.68
N ARG A 43 -0.89 -2.44 20.17
CA ARG A 43 -0.10 -3.36 21.02
C ARG A 43 -0.79 -3.67 22.34
N GLY A 44 -1.39 -2.66 22.98
CA GLY A 44 -1.95 -2.80 24.33
C GLY A 44 -3.45 -3.09 24.37
N TRP A 45 -4.21 -2.63 23.38
CA TRP A 45 -5.67 -2.53 23.43
C TRP A 45 -6.37 -2.94 22.13
N LYS A 46 -5.77 -3.79 21.28
CA LYS A 46 -6.46 -4.33 20.08
C LYS A 46 -7.79 -5.05 20.37
N HIS A 47 -7.99 -5.56 21.58
CA HIS A 47 -9.25 -6.21 21.99
C HIS A 47 -10.28 -5.23 22.55
N ASN A 48 -9.93 -3.95 22.73
CA ASN A 48 -10.90 -2.92 23.05
C ASN A 48 -11.81 -2.69 21.82
N PRO A 49 -13.14 -2.69 21.99
CA PRO A 49 -14.08 -2.61 20.86
C PRO A 49 -13.98 -1.29 20.07
N GLU A 50 -13.44 -0.22 20.66
CA GLU A 50 -13.30 1.07 19.99
C GLU A 50 -12.02 1.19 19.16
N THR A 51 -11.07 0.25 19.28
CA THR A 51 -9.79 0.33 18.55
C THR A 51 -9.96 0.20 17.03
N LEU A 52 -10.77 -0.77 16.58
CA LEU A 52 -11.02 -0.94 15.15
C LEU A 52 -11.78 0.27 14.54
N PRO A 53 -12.87 0.77 15.16
CA PRO A 53 -13.52 2.02 14.73
C PRO A 53 -12.55 3.20 14.64
N LEU A 54 -11.71 3.42 15.66
CA LEU A 54 -10.72 4.49 15.66
C LEU A 54 -9.77 4.38 14.46
N PHE A 55 -9.23 3.19 14.18
CA PHE A 55 -8.30 3.03 13.06
C PHE A 55 -9.02 3.23 11.72
N LYS A 56 -10.27 2.76 11.56
CA LYS A 56 -11.06 3.01 10.34
C LYS A 56 -11.26 4.51 10.12
N GLN A 57 -11.54 5.26 11.19
CA GLN A 57 -11.67 6.71 11.14
C GLN A 57 -10.35 7.37 10.72
N LEU A 58 -9.22 6.98 11.32
CA LEU A 58 -7.91 7.53 10.96
C LEU A 58 -7.53 7.28 9.50
N VAL A 59 -7.88 6.11 8.94
CA VAL A 59 -7.68 5.83 7.51
C VAL A 59 -8.45 6.83 6.62
N GLN A 60 -9.63 7.28 7.05
CA GLN A 60 -10.47 8.19 6.28
C GLN A 60 -10.12 9.66 6.46
N SER A 61 -9.77 10.08 7.68
CA SER A 61 -9.73 11.50 8.05
C SER A 61 -8.36 12.04 8.44
N ASP A 62 -7.37 11.19 8.73
CA ASP A 62 -6.05 11.71 9.11
C ASP A 62 -5.38 12.39 7.90
N ASN A 63 -4.76 13.55 8.12
CA ASN A 63 -4.13 14.31 7.05
C ASN A 63 -2.77 13.74 6.62
N ASP A 64 -2.12 12.94 7.46
CA ASP A 64 -0.78 12.40 7.21
C ASP A 64 -0.85 10.96 6.68
N ARG A 65 -0.20 10.74 5.53
CA ARG A 65 -0.16 9.44 4.85
C ARG A 65 0.44 8.33 5.70
N PHE A 66 1.40 8.62 6.58
CA PHE A 66 2.03 7.60 7.42
C PHE A 66 1.09 7.15 8.53
N VAL A 67 0.25 8.06 9.06
CA VAL A 67 -0.79 7.71 10.04
C VAL A 67 -1.88 6.86 9.39
N ARG A 68 -2.36 7.25 8.20
CA ARG A 68 -3.29 6.42 7.42
C ARG A 68 -2.71 5.04 7.13
N ALA A 69 -1.47 4.98 6.65
CA ALA A 69 -0.79 3.73 6.32
C ALA A 69 -0.66 2.79 7.54
N VAL A 70 -0.23 3.31 8.70
CA VAL A 70 -0.10 2.46 9.90
C VAL A 70 -1.46 1.99 10.39
N ALA A 71 -2.51 2.80 10.28
CA ALA A 71 -3.87 2.40 10.62
C ALA A 71 -4.35 1.23 9.73
N VAL A 72 -4.21 1.32 8.40
CA VAL A 72 -4.52 0.19 7.49
C VAL A 72 -3.72 -1.07 7.87
N GLN A 73 -2.41 -0.93 8.10
CA GLN A 73 -1.55 -2.06 8.47
C GLN A 73 -1.97 -2.71 9.79
N GLN A 74 -2.30 -1.93 10.82
CA GLN A 74 -2.75 -2.48 12.09
C GLN A 74 -4.13 -3.14 11.98
N ILE A 75 -5.05 -2.59 11.15
CA ILE A 75 -6.35 -3.20 10.88
C ILE A 75 -6.17 -4.60 10.28
N VAL A 76 -5.32 -4.74 9.27
CA VAL A 76 -5.06 -6.06 8.69
C VAL A 76 -4.37 -6.96 9.69
N ARG A 77 -3.37 -6.47 10.43
CA ARG A 77 -2.67 -7.29 11.43
C ARG A 77 -3.60 -7.81 12.55
N GLY A 78 -4.56 -7.02 13.00
CA GLY A 78 -5.43 -7.36 14.12
C GLY A 78 -6.67 -8.16 13.74
N TRP A 79 -7.23 -7.89 12.56
CA TRP A 79 -8.57 -8.33 12.20
C TRP A 79 -8.64 -9.08 10.87
N LYS A 80 -7.51 -9.45 10.25
CA LYS A 80 -7.48 -10.19 8.96
C LYS A 80 -8.47 -11.36 8.85
N HIS A 81 -8.73 -12.07 9.95
CA HIS A 81 -9.61 -13.24 9.98
C HIS A 81 -11.11 -12.89 9.97
N TYR A 82 -11.44 -11.61 10.17
CA TYR A 82 -12.80 -11.13 10.18
C TYR A 82 -13.25 -10.94 8.72
N PRO A 83 -14.40 -11.52 8.33
CA PRO A 83 -14.80 -11.61 6.92
C PRO A 83 -15.00 -10.24 6.26
N GLU A 84 -15.26 -9.19 7.03
CA GLU A 84 -15.47 -7.83 6.54
C GLU A 84 -14.17 -7.08 6.18
N ILE A 85 -12.99 -7.56 6.59
CA ILE A 85 -11.74 -6.82 6.36
C ILE A 85 -11.31 -6.84 4.90
N LEU A 86 -11.45 -7.96 4.20
CA LEU A 86 -11.14 -8.00 2.77
C LEU A 86 -12.09 -7.08 1.96
N PRO A 87 -13.43 -7.17 2.12
CA PRO A 87 -14.36 -6.21 1.51
C PRO A 87 -14.04 -4.74 1.82
N LEU A 88 -13.67 -4.43 3.07
CA LEU A 88 -13.30 -3.07 3.46
C LEU A 88 -12.06 -2.55 2.71
N LEU A 89 -11.02 -3.37 2.59
CA LEU A 89 -9.82 -2.99 1.83
C LEU A 89 -10.15 -2.80 0.34
N THR A 90 -10.97 -3.67 -0.24
CA THR A 90 -11.43 -3.53 -1.63
C THR A 90 -12.22 -2.24 -1.82
N GLN A 91 -13.09 -1.89 -0.87
CA GLN A 91 -13.82 -0.62 -0.89
C GLN A 91 -12.87 0.58 -0.83
N TRP A 92 -11.83 0.54 0.02
CA TRP A 92 -10.84 1.63 0.06
C TRP A 92 -10.04 1.74 -1.23
N ILE A 93 -9.70 0.62 -1.86
CA ILE A 93 -9.05 0.61 -3.17
C ILE A 93 -9.94 1.26 -4.23
N GLN A 94 -11.25 1.05 -4.20
CA GLN A 94 -12.14 1.54 -5.26
C GLN A 94 -12.60 2.98 -5.05
N LEU A 95 -12.79 3.40 -3.79
CA LEU A 95 -13.54 4.62 -3.47
C LEU A 95 -12.74 5.66 -2.68
N ASN A 96 -11.57 5.32 -2.12
CA ASN A 96 -10.82 6.27 -1.30
C ASN A 96 -10.09 7.27 -2.21
N SER A 97 -10.27 8.57 -1.95
CA SER A 97 -9.62 9.63 -2.72
C SER A 97 -8.11 9.69 -2.49
N ASN A 98 -7.63 9.24 -1.34
CA ASN A 98 -6.21 9.22 -0.99
C ASN A 98 -5.50 8.04 -1.67
N TRP A 99 -4.64 8.33 -2.64
CA TRP A 99 -3.85 7.32 -3.36
C TRP A 99 -3.02 6.44 -2.42
N ASP A 100 -2.49 6.99 -1.33
CA ASP A 100 -1.67 6.25 -0.37
C ASP A 100 -2.49 5.20 0.39
N VAL A 101 -3.76 5.49 0.68
CA VAL A 101 -4.67 4.49 1.27
C VAL A 101 -4.92 3.37 0.28
N ARG A 102 -5.18 3.71 -1.00
CA ARG A 102 -5.38 2.73 -2.07
C ARG A 102 -4.16 1.81 -2.19
N ILE A 103 -2.95 2.36 -2.30
CA ILE A 103 -1.71 1.59 -2.40
C ILE A 103 -1.48 0.70 -1.18
N VAL A 104 -1.60 1.24 0.03
CA VAL A 104 -1.36 0.45 1.25
C VAL A 104 -2.40 -0.68 1.36
N ALA A 105 -3.66 -0.43 0.98
CA ALA A 105 -4.68 -1.46 0.92
C ALA A 105 -4.35 -2.55 -0.11
N VAL A 106 -3.90 -2.20 -1.32
CA VAL A 106 -3.42 -3.16 -2.34
C VAL A 106 -2.30 -4.03 -1.75
N GLN A 107 -1.28 -3.41 -1.15
CA GLN A 107 -0.15 -4.12 -0.53
C GLN A 107 -0.62 -5.08 0.58
N GLN A 108 -1.55 -4.64 1.44
CA GLN A 108 -2.08 -5.51 2.49
C GLN A 108 -2.92 -6.64 1.93
N ILE A 109 -3.73 -6.40 0.89
CA ILE A 109 -4.52 -7.43 0.23
C ILE A 109 -3.60 -8.50 -0.37
N VAL A 110 -2.56 -8.10 -1.11
CA VAL A 110 -1.63 -9.08 -1.69
C VAL A 110 -0.90 -9.86 -0.60
N ARG A 111 -0.42 -9.20 0.46
CA ARG A 111 0.21 -9.91 1.59
C ARG A 111 -0.74 -10.88 2.29
N GLY A 112 -2.01 -10.50 2.42
CA GLY A 112 -2.98 -11.22 3.24
C GLY A 112 -3.76 -12.30 2.49
N TRP A 113 -4.12 -12.03 1.24
CA TRP A 113 -5.12 -12.76 0.46
C TRP A 113 -4.67 -13.04 -0.97
N LYS A 114 -3.36 -13.10 -1.26
CA LYS A 114 -2.80 -13.41 -2.60
C LYS A 114 -3.48 -14.55 -3.36
N ARG A 115 -3.96 -15.58 -2.64
CA ARG A 115 -4.60 -16.77 -3.24
C ARG A 115 -6.09 -16.57 -3.53
N HIS A 116 -6.70 -15.48 -3.07
CA HIS A 116 -8.09 -15.18 -3.34
C HIS A 116 -8.24 -14.80 -4.83
N PRO A 117 -9.18 -15.40 -5.57
CA PRO A 117 -9.23 -15.30 -7.03
C PRO A 117 -9.44 -13.86 -7.52
N GLU A 118 -10.19 -13.04 -6.77
CA GLU A 118 -10.49 -11.65 -7.13
C GLU A 118 -9.32 -10.67 -7.02
N ILE A 119 -8.18 -11.05 -6.41
CA ILE A 119 -7.10 -10.07 -6.18
C ILE A 119 -6.39 -9.72 -7.47
N LEU A 120 -6.03 -10.70 -8.30
CA LEU A 120 -5.36 -10.40 -9.56
C LEU A 120 -6.27 -9.60 -10.51
N PRO A 121 -7.56 -9.95 -10.71
CA PRO A 121 -8.51 -9.10 -11.44
C PRO A 121 -8.59 -7.66 -10.91
N LEU A 122 -8.70 -7.48 -9.60
CA LEU A 122 -8.73 -6.14 -8.98
C LEU A 122 -7.47 -5.33 -9.32
N LEU A 123 -6.28 -5.92 -9.17
CA LEU A 123 -5.02 -5.23 -9.47
C LEU A 123 -4.88 -4.93 -10.97
N THR A 124 -5.27 -5.85 -11.85
CA THR A 124 -5.26 -5.63 -13.30
C THR A 124 -6.18 -4.47 -13.68
N GLN A 125 -7.37 -4.37 -13.06
CA GLN A 125 -8.27 -3.23 -13.27
C GLN A 125 -7.61 -1.91 -12.84
N LEU A 126 -6.98 -1.86 -11.66
CA LEU A 126 -6.27 -0.64 -11.20
C LEU A 126 -5.19 -0.20 -12.18
N VAL A 127 -4.39 -1.14 -12.67
CA VAL A 127 -3.33 -0.87 -13.63
C VAL A 127 -3.88 -0.26 -14.93
N GLN A 128 -5.06 -0.70 -15.37
CA GLN A 128 -5.66 -0.26 -16.63
C GLN A 128 -6.43 1.05 -16.52
N SER A 129 -7.07 1.33 -15.36
CA SER A 129 -8.09 2.38 -15.27
C SER A 129 -8.04 3.25 -14.03
N ASP A 130 -7.11 3.09 -13.08
CA ASP A 130 -6.99 4.06 -11.97
C ASP A 130 -6.46 5.39 -12.51
N ASP A 131 -7.07 6.51 -12.10
CA ASP A 131 -6.66 7.84 -12.56
C ASP A 131 -5.32 8.30 -11.96
N ASP A 132 -4.88 7.68 -10.86
CA ASP A 132 -3.65 8.03 -10.18
C ASP A 132 -2.51 7.09 -10.58
N TRP A 133 -1.49 7.65 -11.22
CA TRP A 133 -0.31 6.91 -11.68
C TRP A 133 0.43 6.21 -10.54
N GLN A 134 0.40 6.74 -9.31
CA GLN A 134 1.06 6.09 -8.17
C GLN A 134 0.34 4.79 -7.81
N VAL A 135 -0.98 4.77 -7.94
CA VAL A 135 -1.78 3.56 -7.70
C VAL A 135 -1.57 2.54 -8.79
N LYS A 136 -1.52 2.96 -10.06
CA LYS A 136 -1.14 2.09 -11.19
C LYS A 136 0.23 1.45 -10.96
N VAL A 137 1.25 2.25 -10.64
CA VAL A 137 2.62 1.79 -10.32
C VAL A 137 2.60 0.80 -9.16
N GLY A 138 1.95 1.15 -8.04
CA GLY A 138 1.84 0.27 -6.89
C GLY A 138 1.15 -1.06 -7.23
N ALA A 139 0.12 -1.04 -8.08
CA ALA A 139 -0.55 -2.25 -8.54
C ALA A 139 0.37 -3.08 -9.46
N VAL A 140 1.12 -2.46 -10.38
CA VAL A 140 2.13 -3.14 -11.21
C VAL A 140 3.16 -3.87 -10.34
N GLU A 141 3.75 -3.18 -9.36
CA GLU A 141 4.73 -3.77 -8.44
C GLU A 141 4.15 -5.00 -7.73
N GLN A 142 2.92 -4.89 -7.22
CA GLN A 142 2.25 -5.98 -6.52
C GLN A 142 1.87 -7.14 -7.45
N ILE A 143 1.50 -6.86 -8.72
CA ILE A 143 1.30 -7.89 -9.75
C ILE A 143 2.61 -8.64 -9.98
N VAL A 144 3.74 -7.96 -10.12
CA VAL A 144 5.03 -8.62 -10.35
C VAL A 144 5.44 -9.46 -9.13
N ILE A 145 5.35 -8.91 -7.91
CA ILE A 145 5.65 -9.67 -6.68
C ILE A 145 4.75 -10.90 -6.54
N GLY A 146 3.47 -10.74 -6.87
CA GLY A 146 2.47 -11.77 -6.67
C GLY A 146 2.46 -12.85 -7.76
N TRP A 147 2.57 -12.42 -9.01
CA TRP A 147 2.17 -13.19 -10.17
C TRP A 147 3.19 -13.16 -11.30
N LYS A 148 4.46 -12.80 -11.07
CA LYS A 148 5.54 -12.80 -12.09
C LYS A 148 5.52 -13.98 -13.09
N ARG A 149 5.20 -15.19 -12.62
CA ARG A 149 5.20 -16.42 -13.44
C ARG A 149 3.89 -16.68 -14.20
N ARG A 150 2.89 -15.82 -14.04
CA ARG A 150 1.66 -15.89 -14.80
C ARG A 150 1.93 -15.44 -16.23
N PRO A 151 1.45 -16.17 -17.25
CA PRO A 151 1.71 -15.84 -18.64
C PRO A 151 1.16 -14.46 -19.03
N GLU A 152 0.17 -13.95 -18.32
CA GLU A 152 -0.47 -12.64 -18.57
C GLU A 152 0.36 -11.46 -18.04
N THR A 153 1.30 -11.68 -17.11
CA THR A 153 2.05 -10.58 -16.47
C THR A 153 2.99 -9.86 -17.43
N LEU A 154 3.78 -10.59 -18.23
CA LEU A 154 4.68 -9.95 -19.19
C LEU A 154 3.93 -9.18 -20.30
N PRO A 155 2.87 -9.74 -20.92
CA PRO A 155 2.01 -9.01 -21.85
C PRO A 155 1.46 -7.70 -21.26
N LEU A 156 0.96 -7.73 -20.01
CA LEU A 156 0.48 -6.54 -19.32
C LEU A 156 1.55 -5.46 -19.21
N LEU A 157 2.76 -5.81 -18.73
CA LEU A 157 3.86 -4.85 -18.60
C LEU A 157 4.25 -4.25 -19.96
N LYS A 158 4.27 -5.06 -21.02
CA LYS A 158 4.59 -4.57 -22.37
C LYS A 158 3.55 -3.58 -22.88
N GLN A 159 2.27 -3.87 -22.68
CA GLN A 159 1.20 -2.95 -23.04
C GLN A 159 1.39 -1.61 -22.32
N LEU A 160 1.60 -1.64 -21.00
CA LEU A 160 1.83 -0.42 -20.22
C LEU A 160 3.05 0.35 -20.70
N ALA A 161 4.18 -0.32 -20.91
CA ALA A 161 5.42 0.31 -21.41
C ALA A 161 5.23 1.03 -22.76
N GLN A 162 4.32 0.54 -23.61
CA GLN A 162 4.09 1.08 -24.94
C GLN A 162 3.04 2.19 -24.95
N SER A 163 1.97 2.07 -24.17
CA SER A 163 0.75 2.84 -24.39
C SER A 163 0.10 3.43 -23.14
N ASP A 164 0.64 3.26 -21.93
CA ASP A 164 0.08 4.00 -20.79
C ASP A 164 0.33 5.50 -20.98
N ASP A 165 -0.66 6.33 -20.68
CA ASP A 165 -0.57 7.78 -20.86
C ASP A 165 0.46 8.41 -19.93
N ASP A 166 0.63 7.86 -18.73
CA ASP A 166 1.54 8.37 -17.72
C ASP A 166 2.96 7.79 -17.88
N TRP A 167 3.96 8.68 -17.95
CA TRP A 167 5.33 8.26 -18.23
C TRP A 167 5.97 7.48 -17.08
N GLN A 168 5.55 7.70 -15.84
CA GLN A 168 6.02 6.95 -14.68
C GLN A 168 5.52 5.50 -14.74
N VAL A 169 4.28 5.27 -15.19
CA VAL A 169 3.75 3.92 -15.41
C VAL A 169 4.52 3.20 -16.51
N ARG A 170 4.76 3.88 -17.65
CA ARG A 170 5.58 3.31 -18.74
C ARG A 170 6.98 2.94 -18.26
N SER A 171 7.61 3.84 -17.49
CA SER A 171 8.96 3.66 -16.94
C SER A 171 9.02 2.49 -15.96
N GLU A 172 8.06 2.39 -15.05
CA GLU A 172 7.98 1.29 -14.08
C GLU A 172 7.82 -0.05 -14.79
N ALA A 173 6.94 -0.12 -15.79
CA ALA A 173 6.74 -1.34 -16.56
C ALA A 173 8.03 -1.79 -17.28
N LEU A 174 8.77 -0.85 -17.88
CA LEU A 174 10.07 -1.13 -18.48
C LEU A 174 11.10 -1.63 -17.46
N ASP A 175 11.17 -1.00 -16.29
CA ASP A 175 12.10 -1.38 -15.22
C ASP A 175 11.78 -2.78 -14.67
N GLN A 176 10.50 -3.10 -14.45
CA GLN A 176 10.07 -4.43 -14.04
C GLN A 176 10.40 -5.49 -15.09
N ILE A 177 10.21 -5.19 -16.39
CA ILE A 177 10.63 -6.07 -17.49
C ILE A 177 12.14 -6.28 -17.45
N ALA A 178 12.92 -5.21 -17.33
CA ALA A 178 14.39 -5.24 -17.31
C ALA A 178 14.93 -6.01 -16.10
N LYS A 179 14.31 -5.90 -14.93
CA LYS A 179 14.69 -6.66 -13.73
C LYS A 179 14.25 -8.12 -13.83
N GLY A 180 13.09 -8.37 -14.40
CA GLY A 180 12.39 -9.64 -14.27
C GLY A 180 12.58 -10.64 -15.40
N TRP A 181 12.89 -10.18 -16.61
CA TRP A 181 12.84 -10.96 -17.85
C TRP A 181 14.09 -10.76 -18.74
N LYS A 182 15.26 -10.48 -18.16
CA LYS A 182 16.53 -10.22 -18.88
C LYS A 182 16.87 -11.20 -20.00
N SER A 183 16.53 -12.48 -19.82
CA SER A 183 16.81 -13.54 -20.79
C SER A 183 15.67 -13.80 -21.79
N HIS A 184 14.60 -13.02 -21.75
CA HIS A 184 13.46 -13.21 -22.65
C HIS A 184 13.78 -12.56 -24.01
N PRO A 185 13.65 -13.28 -25.14
CA PRO A 185 14.09 -12.79 -26.46
C PRO A 185 13.47 -11.44 -26.86
N GLU A 186 12.24 -11.20 -26.40
CA GLU A 186 11.46 -10.01 -26.72
C GLU A 186 11.78 -8.79 -25.85
N CYS A 187 12.56 -8.94 -24.77
CA CYS A 187 12.94 -7.83 -23.89
C CYS A 187 13.92 -6.86 -24.56
N ALA A 188 14.73 -7.34 -25.51
CA ALA A 188 15.64 -6.50 -26.29
C ALA A 188 14.89 -5.41 -27.08
N ASN A 189 13.70 -5.72 -27.61
CA ASN A 189 12.85 -4.77 -28.33
C ASN A 189 12.09 -3.82 -27.40
N CYS A 190 11.76 -4.22 -26.17
CA CYS A 190 11.12 -3.30 -25.21
C CYS A 190 12.10 -2.22 -24.71
N LEU A 191 13.37 -2.58 -24.51
CA LEU A 191 14.41 -1.64 -24.04
C LEU A 191 14.83 -0.64 -25.12
N SER A 192 14.70 -0.96 -26.41
CA SER A 192 14.92 0.00 -27.50
C SER A 192 13.79 1.03 -27.61
N ILE A 193 12.53 0.64 -27.31
CA ILE A 193 11.38 1.57 -27.24
C ILE A 193 11.55 2.59 -26.11
N GLY A 194 12.05 2.18 -24.94
CA GLY A 194 12.31 3.09 -23.81
C GLY A 194 13.36 4.17 -24.09
N LYS A 195 14.33 3.88 -24.97
CA LYS A 195 15.32 4.88 -25.44
C LYS A 195 14.72 5.92 -26.39
N ILE A 196 13.64 5.60 -27.08
CA ILE A 196 12.96 6.49 -28.05
C ILE A 196 11.96 7.41 -27.32
N SER A 197 11.36 6.96 -26.21
CA SER A 197 10.33 7.70 -25.46
C SER A 197 10.87 8.72 -24.44
N GLY A 198 12.18 9.02 -24.43
CA GLY A 198 12.77 10.05 -23.57
C GLY A 198 12.91 9.68 -22.10
N SER A 199 12.66 8.42 -21.72
CA SER A 199 12.91 7.95 -20.35
C SER A 199 14.43 7.88 -20.11
N CYS A 200 14.92 8.82 -19.28
CA CYS A 200 16.34 8.91 -18.94
C CYS A 200 16.70 7.70 -18.06
N PHE A 201 17.21 6.63 -18.69
CA PHE A 201 17.85 5.53 -17.98
C PHE A 201 19.08 6.08 -17.25
N GLN A 202 18.93 6.53 -16.01
CA GLN A 202 20.08 6.61 -15.11
C GLN A 202 20.27 5.24 -14.46
N PRO A 203 21.41 4.57 -14.67
CA PRO A 203 21.72 3.37 -13.93
C PRO A 203 21.83 3.75 -12.45
N VAL A 204 20.96 3.18 -11.61
CA VAL A 204 21.08 3.31 -10.17
C VAL A 204 22.37 2.61 -9.76
N ALA A 205 23.39 3.41 -9.42
CA ALA A 205 24.57 2.93 -8.74
C ALA A 205 24.13 2.40 -7.37
N ASN A 206 24.48 1.15 -7.10
CA ASN A 206 24.30 0.55 -5.77
C ASN A 206 25.07 1.40 -4.72
N PHE A 207 24.35 1.89 -3.72
CA PHE A 207 24.87 2.29 -2.42
C PHE A 207 24.01 1.65 -1.33
#